data_AF-A0AAD7W927-F1
#
_entry.id   AF-A0AAD7W927-F1
#
_cell.length_a   1.000
_cell.length_b   1.000
_cell.length_c   1.000
_cell.angle_alpha   90.00
_cell.angle_beta   90.00
_cell.angle_gamma   90.00
#
_symmetry.space_group_name_H-M   'P 1'
#
loop_
_entity.id
_entity.type
_entity.pdbx_description
1 polymer ?
#
loop_
_entity_poly.entity_id
_entity_poly.type
_entity_poly.pdbx_seq_one_letter_code
_entity_poly.pdbx_strand_id
1 'polypeptide(L)'
;MALQVLLRSVLEWTDVQSLLLFLLVFLLISDHFRKRNPKNFPRGLGFALPGRINNCQGIALNSGYSWKQQRRFTVSTLRDFGVGKRSLESQILEEIKFHHQAVLEKSGEPFDAHFLVNNAVSNIICSIVFGRRFEYTDERFLLLLKLMSKAIQIQGSMWAQAYNSFPFIMKLLPGPHKEMFSFYRQACGFLREEIENHQKDWDPSAPRDFIDCYLSEIEKGYYIV
;
A
#
# COMPACT_ATOMS: atom_id res chain seq x y z
N MET A 1 -43.60 26.90 26.13
CA MET A 1 -44.02 25.54 26.53
C MET A 1 -43.43 24.46 25.62
N ALA A 2 -43.72 24.43 24.32
CA ALA A 2 -43.21 23.39 23.40
C ALA A 2 -41.67 23.31 23.33
N LEU A 3 -40.97 24.46 23.31
CA LEU A 3 -39.51 24.50 23.26
C LEU A 3 -38.85 23.95 24.55
N GLN A 4 -39.46 24.16 25.72
CA GLN A 4 -38.96 23.63 27.00
C GLN A 4 -39.17 22.11 27.13
N VAL A 5 -40.25 21.58 26.54
CA VAL A 5 -40.53 20.14 26.49
C VAL A 5 -39.56 19.45 25.52
N LEU A 6 -39.29 20.07 24.37
CA LEU A 6 -38.26 19.59 23.43
C LEU A 6 -36.86 19.64 24.04
N LEU A 7 -36.49 20.71 24.77
CA LEU A 7 -35.17 20.81 25.40
C LEU A 7 -34.99 19.76 26.52
N ARG A 8 -36.02 19.50 27.34
CA ARG A 8 -36.00 18.44 28.36
C ARG A 8 -35.97 17.05 27.73
N SER A 9 -36.75 16.82 26.67
CA SER A 9 -36.73 15.56 25.91
C SER A 9 -35.37 15.32 25.27
N VAL A 10 -34.71 16.34 24.71
CA VAL A 10 -33.37 16.20 24.14
C VAL A 10 -32.30 15.99 25.23
N LEU A 11 -32.41 16.66 26.38
CA LEU A 11 -31.52 16.46 27.53
C LEU A 11 -31.66 15.06 28.17
N GLU A 12 -32.88 14.52 28.23
CA GLU A 12 -33.17 13.17 28.74
C GLU A 12 -32.80 12.08 27.73
N TRP A 13 -32.76 12.39 26.42
CA TRP A 13 -32.31 11.47 25.38
C TRP A 13 -30.78 11.33 25.32
N THR A 14 -30.03 12.36 25.70
CA THR A 14 -28.59 12.22 25.96
C THR A 14 -28.38 11.81 27.40
N ASP A 15 -28.65 10.54 27.69
CA ASP A 15 -28.31 9.95 28.98
C ASP A 15 -26.81 10.16 29.22
N VAL A 16 -26.49 11.05 30.16
CA VAL A 16 -25.11 11.38 30.55
C VAL A 16 -24.37 10.11 30.93
N GLN A 17 -25.08 9.09 31.45
CA GLN A 17 -24.50 7.78 31.75
C GLN A 17 -24.10 7.04 30.47
N SER A 18 -24.92 7.05 29.43
CA SER A 18 -24.60 6.48 28.12
C SER A 18 -23.41 7.19 27.45
N LEU A 19 -23.29 8.52 27.57
CA LEU A 19 -22.12 9.26 27.09
C LEU A 19 -20.86 8.97 27.91
N LEU A 20 -20.98 8.85 29.24
CA LEU A 20 -19.87 8.46 30.11
C LEU A 20 -19.42 7.02 29.85
N LEU A 21 -20.35 6.11 29.59
CA LEU A 21 -20.05 4.71 29.30
C LEU A 21 -19.42 4.59 27.91
N PHE A 22 -19.90 5.34 26.91
CA PHE A 22 -19.24 5.44 25.62
C PHE A 22 -17.82 6.02 25.72
N LEU A 23 -17.65 7.11 26.49
CA LEU A 23 -16.33 7.71 26.73
C LEU A 23 -15.41 6.75 27.49
N LEU A 24 -15.92 6.02 28.48
CA LEU A 24 -15.17 5.02 29.24
C LEU A 24 -14.74 3.86 28.33
N VAL A 25 -15.65 3.32 27.52
CA VAL A 25 -15.34 2.27 26.54
C VAL A 25 -14.32 2.77 25.52
N PHE A 26 -14.48 4.00 25.01
CA PHE A 26 -13.51 4.61 24.10
C PHE A 26 -12.14 4.80 24.76
N LEU A 27 -12.08 5.28 26.00
CA LEU A 27 -10.84 5.45 26.76
C LEU A 27 -10.19 4.11 27.10
N LEU A 28 -10.96 3.08 27.44
CA LEU A 28 -10.47 1.72 27.68
C LEU A 28 -9.95 1.08 26.40
N ILE A 29 -10.64 1.26 25.27
CA ILE A 29 -10.18 0.84 23.95
C ILE A 29 -8.87 1.57 23.61
N SER A 30 -8.83 2.89 23.77
CA SER A 30 -7.65 3.71 23.50
C SER A 30 -6.46 3.34 24.40
N ASP A 31 -6.67 3.13 25.70
CA ASP A 31 -5.63 2.69 26.64
C ASP A 31 -5.17 1.25 26.35
N HIS A 32 -6.11 0.36 26.01
CA HIS A 32 -5.80 -0.99 25.56
C HIS A 32 -4.90 -0.97 24.32
N PHE A 33 -5.22 -0.14 23.31
CA PHE A 33 -4.38 0.04 22.12
C PHE A 33 -3.05 0.73 22.43
N ARG A 34 -3.03 1.74 23.31
CA ARG A 34 -1.82 2.50 23.69
C ARG A 34 -0.80 1.62 24.44
N LYS A 35 -1.25 0.69 25.28
CA LYS A 35 -0.39 -0.28 25.99
C LYS A 35 -0.02 -1.51 25.15
N ARG A 36 -0.68 -1.73 24.00
CA ARG A 36 -0.46 -2.88 23.11
C ARG A 36 0.51 -2.65 21.95
N ASN A 37 1.33 -1.60 21.94
CA ASN A 37 2.47 -1.58 21.01
C ASN A 37 3.65 -2.36 21.61
N PRO A 38 3.79 -3.69 21.37
CA PRO A 38 4.99 -4.40 21.78
C PRO A 38 6.22 -3.72 21.19
N LYS A 39 7.39 -3.93 21.80
CA LYS A 39 8.67 -3.39 21.30
C LYS A 39 8.90 -3.69 19.80
N ASN A 40 8.28 -4.76 19.28
CA ASN A 40 8.34 -5.22 17.89
C ASN A 40 7.05 -4.94 17.08
N PHE A 41 6.24 -3.94 17.44
CA PHE A 41 5.08 -3.55 16.66
C PHE A 41 5.47 -2.71 15.43
N PRO A 42 4.84 -2.98 14.26
CA PRO A 42 3.94 -4.08 13.97
C PRO A 42 4.73 -5.37 13.86
N ARG A 43 4.10 -6.49 14.25
CA ARG A 43 4.55 -7.78 13.74
C ARG A 43 4.42 -7.65 12.22
N GLY A 44 5.52 -7.71 11.49
CA GLY A 44 5.50 -7.66 10.01
C GLY A 44 4.41 -8.62 9.52
N LEU A 45 3.76 -8.30 8.40
CA LEU A 45 2.66 -9.09 7.83
C LEU A 45 3.05 -10.58 7.98
N GLY A 46 2.36 -11.32 8.86
CA GLY A 46 2.81 -12.56 9.50
C GLY A 46 2.88 -13.77 8.58
N PHE A 47 3.25 -13.55 7.32
CA PHE A 47 3.45 -14.58 6.33
C PHE A 47 4.73 -15.31 6.67
N ALA A 48 4.59 -16.61 6.85
CA ALA A 48 5.70 -17.51 6.63
C ALA A 48 5.98 -17.49 5.12
N LEU A 49 6.70 -16.50 4.61
CA LEU A 49 7.45 -16.65 3.36
C LEU A 49 8.87 -16.98 3.82
N PRO A 50 9.19 -18.27 3.98
CA PRO A 50 10.31 -18.70 4.78
C PRO A 50 11.58 -18.37 4.03
N GLY A 51 12.34 -17.38 4.51
CA GLY A 51 13.77 -17.17 4.27
C GLY A 51 14.27 -17.11 2.82
N ARG A 52 13.39 -17.23 1.82
CA ARG A 52 13.73 -17.23 0.38
C ARG A 52 13.55 -15.87 -0.26
N ILE A 53 12.91 -14.94 0.45
CA ILE A 53 12.83 -13.52 0.11
C ILE A 53 13.65 -12.75 1.15
N ASN A 54 14.91 -13.13 1.34
CA ASN A 54 15.72 -12.62 2.46
C ASN A 54 16.09 -11.14 2.33
N ASN A 55 15.95 -10.51 1.16
CA ASN A 55 16.49 -9.17 0.89
C ASN A 55 15.44 -8.09 0.58
N CYS A 56 14.15 -8.37 0.80
CA CYS A 56 13.10 -7.41 0.44
C CYS A 56 12.06 -7.27 1.55
N GLN A 57 12.52 -6.88 2.74
CA GLN A 57 11.65 -6.74 3.91
C GLN A 57 10.74 -5.50 3.80
N GLY A 58 11.17 -4.45 3.09
CA GLY A 58 10.35 -3.27 2.77
C GLY A 58 9.66 -2.67 4.01
N ILE A 59 8.43 -2.18 3.84
CA ILE A 59 7.57 -1.75 4.96
C ILE A 59 6.59 -2.86 5.34
N ALA A 60 6.05 -3.59 4.37
CA ALA A 60 4.97 -4.55 4.65
C ALA A 60 5.47 -5.77 5.45
N LEU A 61 6.65 -6.30 5.12
CA LEU A 61 7.19 -7.55 5.69
C LEU A 61 8.21 -7.31 6.81
N ASN A 62 8.54 -6.04 7.09
CA ASN A 62 9.53 -5.65 8.09
C ASN A 62 8.89 -5.40 9.46
N SER A 63 9.69 -5.46 10.52
CA SER A 63 9.25 -5.19 11.88
C SER A 63 10.32 -4.48 12.72
N GLY A 64 9.95 -4.02 13.92
CA GLY A 64 10.89 -3.41 14.86
C GLY A 64 11.40 -2.03 14.40
N TYR A 65 12.68 -1.75 14.63
CA TYR A 65 13.26 -0.42 14.39
C TYR A 65 13.33 -0.06 12.90
N SER A 66 13.76 -1.01 12.05
CA SER A 66 13.86 -0.81 10.60
C SER A 66 12.49 -0.43 10.00
N TRP A 67 11.42 -1.15 10.35
CA TRP A 67 10.06 -0.78 9.96
C TRP A 67 9.68 0.65 10.37
N LYS A 68 10.01 1.06 11.61
CA LYS A 68 9.66 2.40 12.11
C LYS A 68 10.36 3.50 11.34
N GLN A 69 11.60 3.28 10.91
CA GLN A 69 12.33 4.22 10.09
C GLN A 69 11.75 4.25 8.66
N GLN A 70 11.66 3.08 8.02
CA GLN A 70 11.10 2.91 6.67
C GLN A 70 9.71 3.54 6.50
N ARG A 71 8.83 3.29 7.46
CA ARG A 71 7.48 3.90 7.47
C ARG A 71 7.53 5.41 7.66
N ARG A 72 8.38 5.92 8.56
CA ARG A 72 8.48 7.36 8.81
C ARG A 72 8.97 8.10 7.58
N PHE A 73 10.04 7.61 6.97
CA PHE A 73 10.55 8.12 5.70
C PHE A 73 9.43 8.10 4.64
N THR A 74 8.86 6.93 4.39
CA THR A 74 7.87 6.75 3.30
C THR A 74 6.66 7.66 3.45
N VAL A 75 6.07 7.74 4.66
CA VAL A 75 4.91 8.60 4.91
C VAL A 75 5.28 10.08 4.74
N SER A 76 6.48 10.50 5.16
CA SER A 76 6.93 11.87 4.94
C SER A 76 7.05 12.18 3.46
N THR A 77 7.80 11.34 2.72
CA THR A 77 8.05 11.49 1.30
C THR A 77 6.76 11.50 0.49
N LEU A 78 5.83 10.57 0.74
CA LEU A 78 4.52 10.55 0.05
C LEU A 78 3.72 11.84 0.30
N ARG A 79 3.76 12.38 1.53
CA ARG A 79 3.11 13.64 1.85
C ARG A 79 3.78 14.82 1.14
N ASP A 80 5.08 14.78 0.93
CA ASP A 80 5.83 15.79 0.19
C ASP A 80 5.47 15.78 -1.29
N PHE A 81 5.25 14.59 -1.88
CA PHE A 81 4.66 14.41 -3.22
C PHE A 81 3.14 14.67 -3.29
N GLY A 82 2.52 15.16 -2.22
CA GLY A 82 1.14 15.62 -2.26
C GLY A 82 0.08 14.62 -1.84
N VAL A 83 0.44 13.41 -1.40
CA VAL A 83 -0.54 12.46 -0.84
C VAL A 83 -1.21 13.10 0.38
N GLY A 84 -2.55 13.21 0.32
CA GLY A 84 -3.35 13.89 1.35
C GLY A 84 -3.37 15.42 1.25
N LYS A 85 -2.81 16.01 0.18
CA LYS A 85 -2.85 17.43 -0.14
C LYS A 85 -3.55 17.65 -1.49
N ARG A 86 -3.99 18.88 -1.77
CA ARG A 86 -4.55 19.27 -3.09
C ARG A 86 -3.53 19.20 -4.23
N SER A 87 -2.23 19.17 -3.95
CA SER A 87 -1.21 19.10 -5.00
C SER A 87 -1.25 17.80 -5.81
N LEU A 88 -1.80 16.70 -5.25
CA LEU A 88 -2.00 15.44 -5.98
C LEU A 88 -3.22 15.48 -6.92
N GLU A 89 -4.13 16.45 -6.72
CA GLU A 89 -5.37 16.56 -7.49
C GLU A 89 -5.12 16.71 -8.99
N SER A 90 -4.08 17.46 -9.38
CA SER A 90 -3.71 17.63 -10.79
C SER A 90 -3.32 16.31 -11.45
N GLN A 91 -2.55 15.46 -10.78
CA GLN A 91 -2.15 14.15 -11.28
C GLN A 91 -3.36 13.19 -11.38
N ILE A 92 -4.28 13.25 -10.42
CA ILE A 92 -5.52 12.47 -10.46
C ILE A 92 -6.40 12.92 -11.64
N LEU A 93 -6.58 14.24 -11.82
CA LEU A 93 -7.37 14.79 -12.92
C LEU A 93 -6.75 14.50 -14.27
N GLU A 94 -5.42 14.50 -14.37
CA GLU A 94 -4.72 14.06 -15.56
C GLU A 94 -5.01 12.59 -15.87
N GLU A 95 -4.89 11.70 -14.89
CA GLU A 95 -5.16 10.27 -15.10
C GLU A 95 -6.62 9.99 -15.47
N ILE A 96 -7.57 10.77 -14.91
CA ILE A 96 -8.99 10.68 -15.30
C ILE A 96 -9.17 10.97 -16.78
N LYS A 97 -8.41 11.90 -17.38
CA LYS A 97 -8.49 12.18 -18.83
C LYS A 97 -8.04 10.97 -19.64
N PHE A 98 -6.93 10.33 -19.25
CA PHE A 98 -6.45 9.12 -19.92
C PHE A 98 -7.42 7.94 -19.77
N HIS A 99 -7.96 7.75 -18.57
CA HIS A 99 -8.98 6.74 -18.32
C HIS A 99 -10.23 6.97 -19.18
N HIS A 100 -10.73 8.21 -19.22
CA HIS A 100 -11.90 8.57 -20.03
C HIS A 100 -11.65 8.32 -21.51
N GLN A 101 -10.48 8.70 -22.03
CA GLN A 101 -10.08 8.44 -23.41
C GLN A 101 -10.07 6.93 -23.72
N ALA A 102 -9.48 6.11 -22.84
CA ALA A 102 -9.44 4.66 -23.00
C ALA A 102 -10.83 4.00 -22.95
N VAL A 103 -11.80 4.59 -22.25
CA VAL A 103 -13.20 4.16 -22.26
C VAL A 103 -13.88 4.51 -23.58
N LEU A 104 -13.68 5.72 -24.10
CA LEU A 104 -14.25 6.14 -25.39
C LEU A 104 -13.78 5.25 -26.54
N GLU A 105 -12.51 4.82 -26.51
CA GLU A 105 -11.93 3.91 -27.52
C GLU A 105 -12.61 2.55 -27.56
N LYS A 106 -13.30 2.12 -26.49
CA LYS A 106 -14.10 0.89 -26.50
C LYS A 106 -15.33 0.99 -27.39
N SER A 107 -15.71 2.18 -27.85
CA SER A 107 -16.75 2.39 -28.88
C SER A 107 -18.09 1.70 -28.58
N GLY A 108 -18.44 1.56 -27.30
CA GLY A 108 -19.68 0.89 -26.85
C GLY A 108 -19.59 -0.63 -26.70
N GLU A 109 -18.47 -1.25 -27.04
CA GLU A 109 -18.25 -2.69 -26.84
C GLU A 109 -18.12 -3.04 -25.36
N PRO A 110 -18.60 -4.21 -24.92
CA PRO A 110 -18.37 -4.70 -23.57
C PRO A 110 -16.88 -4.81 -23.25
N PHE A 111 -16.46 -4.27 -22.11
CA PHE A 111 -15.09 -4.36 -21.62
C PHE A 111 -15.06 -4.59 -20.11
N ASP A 112 -13.94 -5.08 -19.61
CA ASP A 112 -13.73 -5.24 -18.17
C ASP A 112 -13.21 -3.92 -17.57
N ALA A 113 -14.09 -3.21 -16.86
CA ALA A 113 -13.78 -1.95 -16.21
C ALA A 113 -12.73 -2.08 -15.08
N HIS A 114 -12.60 -3.27 -14.46
CA HIS A 114 -11.64 -3.49 -13.38
C HIS A 114 -10.19 -3.28 -13.86
N PHE A 115 -9.88 -3.67 -15.10
CA PHE A 115 -8.54 -3.44 -15.66
C PHE A 115 -8.25 -1.96 -15.90
N LEU A 116 -9.19 -1.21 -16.48
CA LEU A 116 -8.99 0.23 -16.74
C LEU A 116 -8.89 1.05 -15.46
N VAL A 117 -9.67 0.69 -14.44
CA VAL A 117 -9.60 1.35 -13.12
C VAL A 117 -8.27 1.01 -12.44
N ASN A 118 -7.85 -0.26 -12.45
CA ASN A 118 -6.56 -0.63 -11.86
C ASN A 118 -5.37 0.02 -12.56
N ASN A 119 -5.41 0.17 -13.89
CA ASN A 119 -4.39 0.94 -14.62
C ASN A 119 -4.33 2.38 -14.13
N ALA A 120 -5.47 3.07 -14.08
CA ALA A 120 -5.53 4.46 -13.62
C ALA A 120 -4.97 4.62 -12.20
N VAL A 121 -5.45 3.79 -11.25
CA VAL A 121 -5.00 3.84 -9.85
C VAL A 121 -3.50 3.55 -9.75
N SER A 122 -3.03 2.56 -10.51
CA SER A 122 -1.61 2.17 -10.50
C SER A 122 -0.73 3.27 -11.10
N ASN A 123 -1.18 3.96 -12.15
CA ASN A 123 -0.44 5.06 -12.76
C ASN A 123 -0.31 6.28 -11.86
N ILE A 124 -1.32 6.59 -11.03
CA ILE A 124 -1.20 7.63 -9.99
C ILE A 124 -0.10 7.26 -8.99
N ILE A 125 0.00 5.98 -8.61
CA ILE A 125 1.07 5.51 -7.72
C ILE A 125 2.42 5.53 -8.46
N CYS A 126 2.45 5.10 -9.73
CA CYS A 126 3.66 5.04 -10.53
C CYS A 126 4.24 6.43 -10.81
N SER A 127 3.40 7.45 -11.00
CA SER A 127 3.88 8.82 -11.20
C SER A 127 4.55 9.38 -9.94
N ILE A 128 4.12 8.95 -8.75
CA ILE A 128 4.77 9.30 -7.48
C ILE A 128 6.05 8.48 -7.26
N VAL A 129 6.04 7.20 -7.63
CA VAL A 129 7.12 6.26 -7.30
C VAL A 129 8.27 6.28 -8.32
N PHE A 130 7.95 6.33 -9.61
CA PHE A 130 8.88 6.27 -10.74
C PHE A 130 8.97 7.58 -11.53
N GLY A 131 8.27 8.64 -11.07
CA GLY A 131 8.24 9.92 -11.76
C GLY A 131 7.49 9.93 -13.10
N ARG A 132 6.91 8.80 -13.50
CA ARG A 132 6.29 8.62 -14.82
C ARG A 132 5.05 7.71 -14.79
N ARG A 133 4.21 7.90 -15.81
CA ARG A 133 3.03 7.06 -16.09
C ARG A 133 3.41 5.93 -17.05
N PHE A 134 2.67 4.83 -17.02
CA PHE A 134 2.75 3.77 -18.02
C PHE A 134 1.55 3.86 -18.98
N GLU A 135 1.79 3.54 -20.25
CA GLU A 135 0.71 3.46 -21.23
C GLU A 135 -0.24 2.31 -20.90
N TYR A 136 -1.53 2.49 -21.18
CA TYR A 136 -2.53 1.46 -20.91
C TYR A 136 -2.35 0.20 -21.78
N THR A 137 -1.57 0.33 -22.85
CA THR A 137 -1.17 -0.71 -23.80
C THR A 137 0.19 -1.32 -23.48
N ASP A 138 0.90 -0.85 -22.46
CA ASP A 138 2.19 -1.41 -22.07
C ASP A 138 2.01 -2.84 -21.54
N GLU A 139 2.33 -3.83 -22.38
CA GLU A 139 2.18 -5.24 -22.06
C GLU A 139 2.97 -5.67 -20.82
N ARG A 140 4.13 -5.06 -20.58
CA ARG A 140 4.99 -5.38 -19.45
C ARG A 140 4.36 -4.88 -18.15
N PHE A 141 3.83 -3.66 -18.15
CA PHE A 141 3.11 -3.11 -17.01
C PHE A 141 1.80 -3.85 -16.74
N LEU A 142 1.03 -4.14 -17.79
CA LEU A 142 -0.19 -4.95 -17.68
C LEU A 142 0.08 -6.34 -17.10
N LEU A 143 1.17 -6.98 -17.53
CA LEU A 143 1.61 -8.26 -16.97
C LEU A 143 1.91 -8.10 -15.46
N LEU A 144 2.67 -7.08 -15.06
CA LEU A 144 2.97 -6.82 -13.65
C LEU A 144 1.68 -6.67 -12.81
N LEU A 145 0.71 -5.88 -13.28
CA LEU A 145 -0.57 -5.70 -12.58
C LEU A 145 -1.36 -6.99 -12.45
N LYS A 146 -1.41 -7.80 -13.52
CA LYS A 146 -2.05 -9.11 -13.50
C LYS A 146 -1.39 -10.06 -12.50
N LEU A 147 -0.06 -10.08 -12.45
CA LEU A 147 0.69 -10.89 -11.48
C LEU A 147 0.45 -10.43 -10.04
N MET A 148 0.40 -9.12 -9.79
CA MET A 148 0.10 -8.56 -8.47
C MET A 148 -1.32 -8.91 -8.01
N SER A 149 -2.32 -8.78 -8.89
CA SER A 149 -3.71 -9.18 -8.60
C SER A 149 -3.79 -10.67 -8.25
N LYS A 150 -3.12 -11.54 -9.01
CA LYS A 150 -3.05 -12.98 -8.74
C LYS A 150 -2.34 -13.29 -7.42
N ALA A 151 -1.28 -12.56 -7.09
CA ALA A 151 -0.56 -12.73 -5.82
C ALA A 151 -1.47 -12.41 -4.62
N ILE A 152 -2.26 -11.32 -4.68
CA ILE A 152 -3.22 -10.96 -3.64
C ILE A 152 -4.30 -12.03 -3.49
N GLN A 153 -4.82 -12.56 -4.61
CA GLN A 153 -5.81 -13.64 -4.57
C GLN A 153 -5.26 -14.91 -3.91
N ILE A 154 -4.03 -15.31 -4.25
CA ILE A 154 -3.37 -16.47 -3.62
C ILE A 154 -3.16 -16.21 -2.13
N GLN A 155 -2.74 -15.00 -1.75
CA GLN A 155 -2.52 -14.60 -0.36
C GLN A 155 -3.80 -14.64 0.48
N GLY A 156 -4.96 -14.32 -0.12
CA GLY A 156 -6.27 -14.43 0.52
C GLY A 156 -6.84 -15.86 0.54
N SER A 157 -6.24 -16.81 -0.16
CA SER A 157 -6.78 -18.17 -0.32
C SER A 157 -6.47 -19.10 0.85
N MET A 158 -7.19 -20.22 0.93
CA MET A 158 -6.92 -21.30 1.87
C MET A 158 -5.50 -21.88 1.74
N TRP A 159 -4.87 -21.80 0.56
CA TRP A 159 -3.49 -22.23 0.35
C TRP A 159 -2.50 -21.40 1.16
N ALA A 160 -2.70 -20.08 1.23
CA ALA A 160 -1.86 -19.20 2.04
C ALA A 160 -2.05 -19.45 3.53
N GLN A 161 -3.28 -19.71 3.97
CA GLN A 161 -3.58 -20.07 5.36
C GLN A 161 -2.91 -21.40 5.75
N ALA A 162 -3.00 -22.41 4.89
CA ALA A 162 -2.32 -23.70 5.08
C ALA A 162 -0.79 -23.53 5.13
N TYR A 163 -0.23 -22.66 4.27
CA TYR A 163 1.20 -22.35 4.28
C TYR A 163 1.64 -21.68 5.58
N ASN A 164 0.85 -20.73 6.10
CA ASN A 164 1.15 -20.06 7.36
C ASN A 164 1.08 -21.02 8.57
N SER A 165 0.15 -21.97 8.56
CA SER A 165 -0.02 -22.95 9.65
C SER A 165 0.99 -24.10 9.58
N PHE A 166 1.31 -24.60 8.38
CA PHE A 166 2.15 -25.79 8.16
C PHE A 166 3.22 -25.56 7.08
N PRO A 167 4.15 -24.60 7.27
CA PRO A 167 5.08 -24.18 6.23
C PRO A 167 6.02 -25.31 5.77
N PHE A 168 6.40 -26.23 6.67
CA PHE A 168 7.28 -27.35 6.32
C PHE A 168 6.60 -28.33 5.37
N ILE A 169 5.34 -28.68 5.61
CA ILE A 169 4.57 -29.61 4.76
C ILE A 169 4.28 -28.94 3.41
N MET A 170 3.83 -27.69 3.45
CA MET A 170 3.44 -26.94 2.25
C MET A 170 4.62 -26.63 1.31
N LYS A 171 5.86 -26.63 1.80
CA LYS A 171 7.05 -26.55 0.93
C LYS A 171 7.17 -27.75 -0.02
N LEU A 172 6.80 -28.95 0.42
CA LEU A 172 6.92 -30.16 -0.38
C LEU A 172 5.77 -30.25 -1.39
N LEU A 173 4.54 -29.94 -0.98
CA LEU A 173 3.35 -30.09 -1.82
C LEU A 173 3.32 -29.16 -3.04
N PRO A 174 2.90 -29.64 -4.23
CA PRO A 174 2.60 -28.76 -5.36
C PRO A 174 1.36 -27.90 -5.05
N GLY A 175 1.31 -26.68 -5.58
CA GLY A 175 0.17 -25.80 -5.38
C GLY A 175 0.42 -24.35 -5.78
N PRO A 176 -0.65 -23.53 -5.83
CA PRO A 176 -0.59 -22.14 -6.29
C PRO A 176 0.29 -21.25 -5.40
N HIS A 177 0.53 -21.62 -4.14
CA HIS A 177 1.46 -20.93 -3.25
C HIS A 177 2.91 -20.93 -3.77
N LYS A 178 3.30 -21.91 -4.61
CA LYS A 178 4.63 -21.93 -5.25
C LYS A 178 4.75 -20.88 -6.36
N GLU A 179 3.66 -20.53 -7.03
CA GLU A 179 3.66 -19.49 -8.08
C GLU A 179 3.95 -18.10 -7.50
N MET A 180 3.57 -17.86 -6.24
CA MET A 180 3.81 -16.60 -5.53
C MET A 180 5.29 -16.17 -5.56
N PHE A 181 6.22 -17.12 -5.43
CA PHE A 181 7.67 -16.84 -5.51
C PHE A 181 8.13 -16.45 -6.92
N SER A 182 7.47 -16.94 -7.96
CA SER A 182 7.75 -16.52 -9.34
C SER A 182 7.28 -15.07 -9.56
N PHE A 183 6.09 -14.73 -9.06
CA PHE A 183 5.54 -13.38 -9.18
C PHE A 183 6.40 -12.37 -8.45
N TYR A 184 6.83 -12.71 -7.24
CA TYR A 184 7.73 -11.86 -6.47
C TYR A 184 9.04 -11.59 -7.21
N ARG A 185 9.65 -12.62 -7.81
CA ARG A 185 10.88 -12.45 -8.60
C ARG A 185 10.68 -11.54 -9.82
N GLN A 186 9.56 -11.68 -10.53
CA GLN A 186 9.25 -10.82 -11.68
C GLN A 186 9.04 -9.36 -11.27
N ALA A 187 8.28 -9.11 -10.20
CA ALA A 187 8.07 -7.77 -9.66
C ALA A 187 9.39 -7.15 -9.18
N CYS A 188 10.24 -7.89 -8.46
CA CYS A 188 11.55 -7.42 -8.06
C CYS A 188 12.48 -7.14 -9.25
N GLY A 189 12.41 -7.95 -10.31
CA GLY A 189 13.16 -7.71 -11.55
C GLY A 189 12.76 -6.39 -12.21
N PHE A 190 11.45 -6.14 -12.32
CA PHE A 190 10.91 -4.87 -12.82
C PHE A 190 11.39 -3.68 -11.98
N LEU A 191 11.23 -3.75 -10.66
CA LEU A 191 11.65 -2.66 -9.75
C LEU A 191 13.15 -2.40 -9.81
N ARG A 192 13.96 -3.47 -9.94
CA ARG A 192 15.41 -3.32 -10.07
C ARG A 192 15.80 -2.54 -11.32
N GLU A 193 15.19 -2.85 -12.45
CA GLU A 193 15.46 -2.14 -13.70
C GLU A 193 15.07 -0.66 -13.61
N GLU A 194 13.93 -0.35 -13.00
CA GLU A 194 13.55 1.06 -12.74
C GLU A 194 14.58 1.75 -11.85
N ILE A 195 15.01 1.13 -10.75
CA ILE A 195 16.04 1.70 -9.85
C ILE A 195 17.37 1.91 -10.59
N GLU A 196 17.82 0.94 -11.37
CA GLU A 196 19.04 1.04 -12.17
C GLU A 196 18.95 2.16 -13.22
N ASN A 197 17.76 2.42 -13.77
CA ASN A 197 17.55 3.55 -14.68
C ASN A 197 17.62 4.89 -13.95
N HIS A 198 17.01 5.02 -12.77
CA HIS A 198 17.08 6.26 -11.98
C HIS A 198 18.53 6.54 -11.55
N GLN A 199 19.30 5.52 -11.20
CA GLN A 199 20.71 5.67 -10.81
C GLN A 199 21.61 6.23 -11.92
N LYS A 200 21.25 6.09 -13.20
CA LYS A 200 22.08 6.56 -14.32
C LYS A 200 22.09 8.08 -14.47
N ASP A 201 20.98 8.73 -14.13
CA ASP A 201 20.76 10.16 -14.30
C ASP A 201 20.32 10.86 -13.01
N TRP A 202 20.58 10.21 -11.87
CA TRP A 202 20.22 10.71 -10.55
C TRP A 202 20.94 12.01 -10.20
N ASP A 203 20.17 13.02 -9.81
CA ASP A 203 20.66 14.29 -9.26
C ASP A 203 20.20 14.44 -7.80
N PRO A 204 21.11 14.37 -6.81
CA PRO A 204 20.77 14.53 -5.40
C PRO A 204 20.14 15.89 -5.04
N SER A 205 20.36 16.91 -5.87
CA SER A 205 19.85 18.27 -5.64
C SER A 205 18.41 18.48 -6.12
N ALA A 206 17.92 17.59 -6.99
CA ALA A 206 16.61 17.70 -7.64
C ALA A 206 15.92 16.32 -7.75
N PRO A 207 15.49 15.70 -6.64
CA PRO A 207 14.83 14.41 -6.68
C PRO A 207 13.48 14.49 -7.42
N ARG A 208 13.27 13.58 -8.37
CA ARG A 208 12.09 13.58 -9.25
C ARG A 208 10.89 12.86 -8.64
N ASP A 209 11.17 11.81 -7.85
CA ASP A 209 10.18 10.85 -7.37
C ASP A 209 10.64 10.14 -6.09
N PHE A 210 9.84 9.17 -5.65
CA PHE A 210 10.12 8.40 -4.46
C PHE A 210 11.48 7.66 -4.52
N ILE A 211 11.86 7.11 -5.69
CA ILE A 211 13.12 6.37 -5.83
C ILE A 211 14.29 7.32 -5.63
N ASP A 212 14.28 8.48 -6.28
CA ASP A 212 15.34 9.48 -6.14
C ASP A 212 15.47 9.98 -4.68
N CYS A 213 14.35 10.25 -4.01
CA CYS A 213 14.36 10.60 -2.59
C CYS A 213 14.97 9.48 -1.74
N TYR A 214 14.69 8.21 -2.08
CA TYR A 214 15.21 7.05 -1.38
C TYR A 214 16.72 6.89 -1.62
N LEU A 215 17.21 7.14 -2.83
CA LEU A 215 18.64 7.16 -3.15
C LEU A 215 19.37 8.22 -2.33
N SER A 216 18.83 9.44 -2.21
CA SER A 216 19.40 10.49 -1.35
C SER A 216 19.41 10.09 0.13
N GLU A 217 18.42 9.33 0.58
CA GLU A 217 18.36 8.86 1.97
C GLU A 217 19.39 7.76 2.26
N ILE A 218 19.68 6.90 1.28
CA ILE A 218 20.76 5.90 1.35
C ILE A 218 22.12 6.60 1.44
N GLU A 219 22.37 7.63 0.63
CA GLU A 219 23.64 8.37 0.62
C GLU A 219 23.91 9.06 1.97
N LYS A 220 22.86 9.58 2.64
CA LYS A 220 22.97 10.19 3.97
C LYS A 220 23.32 9.21 5.09
N GLY A 221 23.35 7.90 4.83
CA GLY A 221 23.78 6.88 5.79
C GLY A 221 22.76 6.53 6.88
N TYR A 222 21.49 6.91 6.73
CA TYR A 222 20.46 6.61 7.74
C TYR A 222 19.93 5.17 7.70
N TYR A 223 20.27 4.40 6.66
CA TYR A 223 19.87 3.01 6.47
C TYR A 223 21.04 2.17 5.96
N ILE A 224 21.65 1.37 6.83
CA ILE A 224 22.37 0.17 6.38
C ILE A 224 21.28 -0.88 6.14
N VAL A 225 21.16 -1.29 4.88
CA VAL A 225 20.20 -2.29 4.36
C VAL A 225 20.29 -3.60 5.16
#